data_AF-A0AA43RN58-F1
#
_entry.id   AF-A0AA43RN58-F1
#
_cell.length_a   1.000
_cell.length_b   1.000
_cell.length_c   1.000
_cell.angle_alpha   90.00
_cell.angle_beta   90.00
_cell.angle_gamma   90.00
#
_symmetry.space_group_name_H-M   'P 1'
#
loop_
_entity.id
_entity.type
_entity.pdbx_description
1 polymer ?
#
loop_
_entity_poly.entity_id
_entity_poly.type
_entity_poly.pdbx_seq_one_letter_code
_entity_poly.pdbx_strand_id
1 'polypeptide(L)'
;MSKLEGVDNVAVNLLANSMVVEYDESKLDAGGISVAVEKAGYGAFPKEAPGSGGSVSGAGGAGAAGAAGGSVNAAAMEAKSMKHRLIASIIFFIPLFYISMGHMMGLPLPGFMAGLDNAITYGMAQLVLTVILMYINRKYYESGFPAFAHKAPNMDSLIAVGSLAAVIYGIFAIIRMGHGLAIQDFDLVEKYHMDMYFESAGTILTLITVGKFLEARSKGKT
;
A
#
# COMPACT_ATOMS: atom_id res chain seq x y z
N MET A 1 2.18 11.18 20.40
CA MET A 1 3.54 11.11 20.99
C MET A 1 3.59 11.87 22.31
N SER A 2 3.24 13.15 22.36
CA SER A 2 3.11 13.96 23.60
C SER A 2 2.00 13.52 24.59
N LYS A 3 1.40 12.35 24.38
CA LYS A 3 0.39 11.73 25.27
C LYS A 3 0.86 10.40 25.85
N LEU A 4 2.07 9.95 25.53
CA LEU A 4 2.68 8.77 26.15
C LEU A 4 3.29 9.19 27.48
N GLU A 5 2.96 8.45 28.54
CA GLU A 5 3.56 8.66 29.85
C GLU A 5 5.06 8.38 29.77
N GLY A 6 5.88 9.33 30.25
CA GLY A 6 7.34 9.24 30.21
C GLY A 6 8.02 9.91 29.02
N VAL A 7 7.29 10.60 28.14
CA VAL A 7 7.88 11.43 27.07
C VAL A 7 7.98 12.88 27.54
N ASP A 8 9.19 13.42 27.62
CA ASP A 8 9.45 14.79 28.05
C ASP A 8 9.43 15.76 26.87
N ASN A 9 10.06 15.40 25.75
CA ASN A 9 10.14 16.25 24.56
C ASN A 9 10.17 15.45 23.26
N VAL A 10 9.56 15.99 22.21
CA VAL A 10 9.53 15.36 20.88
C VAL A 10 9.81 16.42 19.82
N ALA A 11 10.94 16.29 19.14
CA ALA A 11 11.28 17.09 17.97
C ALA A 11 11.17 16.24 16.70
N VAL A 12 10.30 16.64 15.78
CA VAL A 12 10.08 15.93 14.51
C VAL A 12 10.65 16.74 13.37
N ASN A 13 11.59 16.16 12.61
CA ASN A 13 12.07 16.69 11.35
C ASN A 13 11.38 15.97 10.20
N LEU A 14 10.38 16.63 9.62
CA LEU A 14 9.58 16.10 8.51
C LEU A 14 10.38 16.02 7.19
N LEU A 15 11.39 16.86 6.99
CA LEU A 15 12.21 16.84 5.79
C LEU A 15 13.16 15.63 5.79
N ALA A 16 13.69 15.29 6.96
CA ALA A 16 14.61 14.17 7.15
C ALA A 16 13.90 12.84 7.48
N ASN A 17 12.57 12.82 7.58
CA ASN A 17 11.80 11.66 8.08
C ASN A 17 12.36 11.09 9.39
N SER A 18 12.81 11.97 10.29
CA SER A 18 13.45 11.58 11.54
C SER A 18 12.81 12.30 12.72
N MET A 19 12.74 11.60 13.85
CA MET A 19 12.19 12.09 15.10
C MET A 19 13.23 11.90 16.20
N VAL A 20 13.39 12.91 17.04
CA VAL A 20 14.16 12.84 18.29
C VAL A 20 13.16 12.89 19.44
N VAL A 21 13.21 11.89 20.32
CA VAL A 21 12.35 11.80 21.51
C VAL A 21 13.26 11.79 22.72
N GLU A 22 13.02 12.73 23.63
CA GLU A 22 13.55 12.70 24.99
C GLU A 22 12.51 12.01 25.88
N TYR A 23 12.91 10.93 26.54
CA TYR A 23 12.03 10.11 27.36
C TYR A 23 12.74 9.59 28.60
N ASP A 24 11.95 9.32 29.63
CA ASP A 24 12.37 8.71 30.88
C ASP A 24 12.53 7.19 30.69
N GLU A 25 13.77 6.72 30.62
CA GLU A 25 14.12 5.29 30.44
C GLU A 25 13.54 4.37 31.54
N SER A 26 13.13 4.92 32.69
CA SER A 26 12.51 4.14 33.77
C SER A 26 11.03 3.78 33.49
N LYS A 27 10.39 4.47 32.54
CA LYS A 27 8.95 4.33 32.23
C LYS A 27 8.67 3.93 30.80
N LEU A 28 9.58 4.22 29.87
CA LEU A 28 9.38 4.01 28.44
C LEU A 28 10.69 3.57 27.78
N ASP A 29 10.60 2.62 26.87
CA ASP A 29 11.73 2.14 26.08
C ASP A 29 11.60 2.53 24.61
N ALA A 30 12.71 2.45 23.87
CA ALA A 30 12.75 2.72 22.44
C ALA A 30 11.81 1.79 21.64
N GLY A 31 11.54 0.57 22.14
CA GLY A 31 10.56 -0.35 21.58
C GLY A 31 9.13 0.17 21.71
N GLY A 32 8.73 0.61 22.91
CA GLY A 32 7.43 1.20 23.17
C GLY A 32 7.16 2.47 22.36
N ILE A 33 8.19 3.30 22.14
CA ILE A 33 8.09 4.47 21.26
C ILE A 33 7.84 4.02 19.81
N SER A 34 8.60 3.04 19.32
CA SER A 34 8.45 2.53 17.94
C SER A 34 7.05 1.93 17.71
N VAL A 35 6.56 1.11 18.64
CA VAL A 35 5.20 0.54 18.61
C VAL A 35 4.13 1.63 18.63
N ALA A 36 4.34 2.70 19.40
CA ALA A 36 3.39 3.81 19.41
C ALA A 36 3.38 4.57 18.08
N VAL A 37 4.50 4.68 17.38
CA VAL A 37 4.59 5.34 16.07
C VAL A 37 3.94 4.45 15.00
N GLU A 38 4.14 3.13 15.08
CA GLU A 38 3.46 2.13 14.24
C GLU A 38 1.96 2.14 14.43
N LYS A 39 1.48 2.19 15.68
CA LYS A 39 0.05 2.35 15.99
C LYS A 39 -0.53 3.65 15.41
N ALA A 40 0.27 4.70 15.33
CA ALA A 40 -0.13 5.96 14.69
C ALA A 40 -0.11 5.88 13.15
N GLY A 41 0.29 4.75 12.56
CA GLY A 41 0.29 4.51 11.11
C GLY A 41 1.60 4.86 10.39
N TYR A 42 2.70 5.04 11.12
CA TYR A 42 4.02 5.36 10.57
C TYR A 42 5.06 4.28 10.97
N GLY A 43 5.97 3.90 10.07
CA GLY A 43 7.07 3.00 10.44
C GLY A 43 8.16 3.75 11.22
N ALA A 44 8.60 3.22 12.36
CA ALA A 44 9.69 3.77 13.15
C ALA A 44 10.69 2.70 13.55
N PHE A 45 11.98 3.02 13.46
CA PHE A 45 13.06 2.17 13.93
C PHE A 45 14.00 2.99 14.80
N PRO A 46 14.47 2.46 15.93
CA PRO A 46 15.43 3.15 16.77
C PRO A 46 16.73 3.36 15.99
N LYS A 47 17.19 4.61 15.94
CA LYS A 47 18.48 4.97 15.35
C LYS A 47 19.54 4.80 16.44
N GLU A 48 20.37 3.77 16.33
CA GLU A 48 21.53 3.60 17.21
C GLU A 48 22.42 4.85 17.11
N ALA A 49 22.66 5.50 18.26
CA ALA A 49 23.53 6.65 18.34
C ALA A 49 24.99 6.20 18.09
N PRO A 50 25.76 6.90 17.23
CA PRO A 50 27.17 6.60 17.07
C PRO A 50 27.93 7.07 18.31
N GLY A 51 28.12 6.22 19.33
CA GLY A 51 29.06 6.51 20.42
C GLY A 51 28.84 5.99 21.84
N SER A 52 27.92 5.08 22.15
CA SER A 52 27.83 4.50 23.51
C SER A 52 28.16 3.00 23.54
N GLY A 53 29.46 2.70 23.57
CA GLY A 53 29.94 1.43 24.08
C GLY A 53 29.83 1.40 25.60
N GLY A 54 29.10 0.44 26.17
CA GLY A 54 29.03 0.29 27.63
C GLY A 54 27.96 -0.68 28.15
N SER A 55 28.25 -1.98 28.05
CA SER A 55 27.89 -3.06 28.99
C SER A 55 26.54 -3.04 29.75
N VAL A 56 25.64 -3.96 29.36
CA VAL A 56 24.88 -4.74 30.36
C VAL A 56 25.03 -6.23 30.03
N SER A 57 25.80 -6.92 30.87
CA SER A 57 25.96 -8.37 30.88
C SER A 57 25.04 -9.00 31.92
N GLY A 58 24.32 -10.05 31.53
CA GLY A 58 23.58 -10.95 32.44
C GLY A 58 22.33 -11.54 31.77
N ALA A 59 22.45 -12.41 30.75
CA ALA A 59 22.68 -13.86 30.81
C ALA A 59 21.37 -14.65 30.58
N GLY A 60 21.26 -15.28 29.39
CA GLY A 60 20.20 -16.25 29.08
C GLY A 60 19.97 -16.55 27.60
N GLY A 61 20.90 -17.25 26.94
CA GLY A 61 20.55 -18.24 25.89
C GLY A 61 20.36 -17.79 24.42
N ALA A 62 21.48 -17.81 23.68
CA ALA A 62 21.65 -18.29 22.31
C ALA A 62 20.79 -17.75 21.14
N GLY A 63 21.43 -16.93 20.30
CA GLY A 63 21.18 -16.95 18.84
C GLY A 63 20.97 -15.61 18.14
N ALA A 64 21.96 -14.70 18.11
CA ALA A 64 21.96 -13.57 17.17
C ALA A 64 23.36 -12.98 16.96
N ALA A 65 24.31 -13.78 16.45
CA ALA A 65 25.55 -13.26 15.91
C ALA A 65 25.31 -12.81 14.45
N GLY A 66 25.10 -11.51 14.24
CA GLY A 66 24.97 -10.96 12.88
C GLY A 66 24.45 -9.53 12.74
N ALA A 67 24.64 -8.64 13.72
CA ALA A 67 24.00 -7.32 13.73
C ALA A 67 24.87 -6.14 13.23
N ALA A 68 26.11 -6.36 12.77
CA ALA A 68 26.96 -5.27 12.27
C ALA A 68 26.90 -5.05 10.74
N GLY A 69 26.26 -5.96 9.99
CA GLY A 69 26.07 -5.88 8.53
C GLY A 69 24.62 -5.56 8.09
N GLY A 70 23.72 -5.24 9.03
CA GLY A 70 22.28 -5.18 8.80
C GLY A 70 21.75 -3.87 8.21
N SER A 71 22.36 -2.72 8.51
CA SER A 71 21.80 -1.40 8.15
C SER A 71 21.98 -1.05 6.66
N VAL A 72 23.12 -1.40 6.06
CA VAL A 72 23.36 -1.22 4.61
C VAL A 72 22.52 -2.22 3.79
N ASN A 73 22.34 -3.44 4.31
CA ASN A 73 21.52 -4.46 3.67
C ASN A 73 20.01 -4.16 3.78
N ALA A 74 19.53 -3.57 4.87
CA ALA A 74 18.13 -3.18 5.03
C ALA A 74 17.71 -2.10 4.02
N ALA A 75 18.50 -1.04 3.86
CA ALA A 75 18.24 0.02 2.88
C ALA A 75 18.32 -0.50 1.43
N ALA A 76 19.28 -1.37 1.12
CA ALA A 76 19.39 -2.01 -0.19
C ALA A 76 18.23 -2.98 -0.48
N MET A 77 17.77 -3.74 0.53
CA MET A 77 16.60 -4.62 0.44
C MET A 77 15.30 -3.83 0.26
N GLU A 78 15.13 -2.69 0.93
CA GLU A 78 13.99 -1.80 0.71
C GLU A 78 13.98 -1.19 -0.69
N ALA A 79 15.13 -0.76 -1.21
CA ALA A 79 15.23 -0.25 -2.57
C ALA A 79 14.94 -1.35 -3.61
N LYS A 80 15.37 -2.59 -3.36
CA LYS A 80 15.10 -3.75 -4.23
C LYS A 80 13.63 -4.17 -4.17
N SER A 81 13.01 -4.15 -2.99
CA SER A 81 11.59 -4.48 -2.82
C SER A 81 10.67 -3.43 -3.47
N MET A 82 11.02 -2.15 -3.38
CA MET A 82 10.33 -1.06 -4.08
C MET A 82 10.38 -1.24 -5.61
N LYS A 83 11.53 -1.62 -6.17
CA LYS A 83 11.67 -1.92 -7.60
C LYS A 83 10.83 -3.13 -8.03
N HIS A 84 10.85 -4.21 -7.25
CA HIS A 84 10.04 -5.40 -7.54
C HIS A 84 8.55 -5.07 -7.46
N ARG A 85 8.13 -4.30 -6.46
CA ARG A 85 6.73 -3.86 -6.33
C ARG A 85 6.29 -3.01 -7.52
N LEU A 86 7.13 -2.09 -7.99
CA LEU A 86 6.84 -1.30 -9.18
C LEU A 86 6.67 -2.16 -10.43
N ILE A 87 7.63 -3.06 -10.69
CA ILE A 87 7.60 -3.94 -11.86
C ILE A 87 6.37 -4.86 -11.79
N ALA A 88 6.09 -5.46 -10.64
CA ALA A 88 4.91 -6.29 -10.44
C ALA A 88 3.61 -5.49 -10.66
N SER A 89 3.50 -4.29 -10.10
CA SER A 89 2.34 -3.41 -10.33
C SER A 89 2.15 -3.10 -11.81
N ILE A 90 3.22 -2.77 -12.56
CA ILE A 90 3.11 -2.49 -14.00
C ILE A 90 2.69 -3.74 -14.78
N ILE A 91 3.25 -4.91 -14.45
CA ILE A 91 2.94 -6.18 -15.13
C ILE A 91 1.47 -6.55 -14.97
N PHE A 92 0.85 -6.31 -13.82
CA PHE A 92 -0.58 -6.59 -13.62
C PHE A 92 -1.49 -5.44 -14.06
N PHE A 93 -0.98 -4.21 -14.06
CA PHE A 93 -1.70 -3.04 -14.55
C PHE A 93 -1.91 -3.09 -16.07
N ILE A 94 -0.91 -3.50 -16.86
CA ILE A 94 -1.02 -3.54 -18.32
C ILE A 94 -2.17 -4.46 -18.78
N PRO A 95 -2.29 -5.72 -18.33
CA PRO A 95 -3.43 -6.58 -18.66
C PRO A 95 -4.77 -6.01 -18.19
N LEU A 96 -4.82 -5.43 -16.99
CA LEU A 96 -6.04 -4.84 -16.45
C LEU A 96 -6.50 -3.63 -17.28
N PHE A 97 -5.56 -2.77 -17.66
CA PHE A 97 -5.80 -1.62 -18.53
C PHE A 97 -6.20 -2.07 -19.93
N TYR A 98 -5.56 -3.11 -20.46
CA TYR A 98 -5.90 -3.70 -21.76
C TYR A 98 -7.31 -4.28 -21.77
N ILE A 99 -7.72 -5.00 -20.72
CA ILE A 99 -9.07 -5.54 -20.61
C ILE A 99 -10.09 -4.40 -20.50
N SER A 100 -9.81 -3.40 -19.65
CA SER A 100 -10.71 -2.25 -19.41
C SER A 100 -10.94 -1.38 -20.64
N MET A 101 -9.86 -0.97 -21.31
CA MET A 101 -9.94 -0.02 -22.43
C MET A 101 -9.95 -0.71 -23.81
N GLY A 102 -9.49 -1.97 -23.89
CA GLY A 102 -9.38 -2.69 -25.16
C GLY A 102 -10.73 -3.00 -25.80
N HIS A 103 -11.78 -3.22 -24.99
CA HIS A 103 -13.12 -3.47 -25.50
C HIS A 103 -13.76 -2.21 -26.11
N MET A 104 -13.44 -1.01 -25.61
CA MET A 104 -13.89 0.26 -26.21
C MET A 104 -13.13 0.61 -27.49
N MET A 105 -11.86 0.21 -27.59
CA MET A 105 -10.98 0.50 -28.72
C MET A 105 -11.10 -0.49 -29.89
N GLY A 106 -12.04 -1.45 -29.83
CA GLY A 106 -12.25 -2.43 -30.91
C GLY A 106 -11.14 -3.47 -31.06
N LEU A 107 -10.30 -3.66 -30.03
CA LEU A 107 -9.27 -4.69 -30.01
C LEU A 107 -9.92 -6.08 -29.78
N PRO A 108 -9.39 -7.16 -30.40
CA PRO A 108 -9.94 -8.50 -30.23
C PRO A 108 -9.79 -8.95 -28.79
N LEU A 109 -10.90 -8.95 -28.05
CA LEU A 109 -11.01 -9.73 -26.82
C LEU A 109 -11.01 -11.21 -27.19
N PRO A 110 -10.32 -12.08 -26.43
CA PRO A 110 -10.45 -13.51 -26.63
C PRO A 110 -11.92 -13.91 -26.44
N GLY A 111 -12.44 -14.78 -27.32
CA GLY A 111 -13.89 -15.03 -27.47
C GLY A 111 -14.65 -15.51 -26.21
N PHE A 112 -13.97 -15.81 -25.12
CA PHE A 112 -14.56 -16.14 -23.81
C PHE A 112 -14.89 -14.91 -22.94
N MET A 113 -14.41 -13.71 -23.31
CA MET A 113 -14.70 -12.42 -22.66
C MET A 113 -15.48 -11.47 -23.58
N ALA A 114 -15.65 -11.82 -24.85
CA ALA A 114 -16.39 -11.01 -25.81
C ALA A 114 -17.90 -11.28 -25.71
N GLY A 115 -18.70 -10.22 -25.64
CA GLY A 115 -20.16 -10.27 -25.63
C GLY A 115 -20.79 -9.94 -24.27
N LEU A 116 -21.95 -9.29 -24.30
CA LEU A 116 -22.75 -8.94 -23.12
C LEU A 116 -23.11 -10.17 -22.27
N ASP A 117 -23.20 -11.36 -22.90
CA ASP A 117 -23.42 -12.64 -22.22
C ASP A 117 -22.28 -13.03 -21.27
N ASN A 118 -21.06 -12.53 -21.53
CA ASN A 118 -19.87 -12.78 -20.70
C ASN A 118 -19.48 -11.58 -19.82
N ALA A 119 -20.36 -10.59 -19.65
CA ALA A 119 -20.10 -9.38 -18.85
C ALA A 119 -19.67 -9.70 -17.40
N ILE A 120 -20.19 -10.79 -16.82
CA ILE A 120 -19.78 -11.25 -15.49
C ILE A 120 -18.34 -11.78 -15.51
N THR A 121 -17.97 -12.59 -16.49
CA THR A 121 -16.60 -13.14 -16.64
C THR A 121 -15.58 -12.02 -16.85
N TYR A 122 -15.93 -11.03 -17.66
CA TYR A 122 -15.16 -9.80 -17.85
C TYR A 122 -14.93 -9.08 -16.52
N GLY A 123 -16.02 -8.81 -15.79
CA GLY A 123 -15.95 -8.12 -14.51
C GLY A 123 -15.15 -8.88 -13.43
N MET A 124 -15.31 -10.20 -13.39
CA MET A 124 -14.57 -11.07 -12.48
C MET A 124 -13.07 -11.08 -12.79
N ALA A 125 -12.67 -11.08 -14.06
CA ALA A 125 -11.27 -11.01 -14.44
C ALA A 125 -10.62 -9.68 -14.02
N GLN A 126 -11.31 -8.56 -14.24
CA GLN A 126 -10.86 -7.26 -13.76
C GLN A 126 -10.75 -7.21 -12.23
N LEU A 127 -11.72 -7.78 -11.51
CA LEU A 127 -11.69 -7.88 -10.05
C LEU A 127 -10.46 -8.67 -9.58
N VAL A 128 -10.19 -9.84 -10.16
CA VAL A 128 -9.01 -10.66 -9.80
C VAL A 128 -7.71 -9.89 -10.02
N LEU A 129 -7.55 -9.23 -11.17
CA LEU A 129 -6.36 -8.42 -11.46
C LEU A 129 -6.22 -7.25 -10.49
N THR A 130 -7.34 -6.58 -10.17
CA THR A 130 -7.35 -5.47 -9.20
C THR A 130 -6.97 -5.94 -7.81
N VAL A 131 -7.49 -7.09 -7.35
CA VAL A 131 -7.15 -7.68 -6.06
C VAL A 131 -5.66 -8.04 -5.99
N ILE A 132 -5.08 -8.57 -7.07
CA ILE A 132 -3.64 -8.82 -7.14
C ILE A 132 -2.84 -7.51 -7.01
N LEU A 133 -3.25 -6.44 -7.70
CA LEU A 133 -2.64 -5.12 -7.56
C LEU A 133 -2.76 -4.56 -6.14
N MET A 134 -3.92 -4.72 -5.49
CA MET A 134 -4.12 -4.32 -4.10
C MET A 134 -3.18 -5.10 -3.16
N TYR A 135 -3.02 -6.41 -3.39
CA TYR A 135 -2.14 -7.26 -2.59
C TYR A 135 -0.66 -6.85 -2.72
N ILE A 136 -0.20 -6.60 -3.95
CA ILE A 136 1.15 -6.10 -4.22
C ILE A 136 1.39 -4.78 -3.49
N ASN A 137 0.36 -3.93 -3.41
CA ASN A 137 0.40 -2.60 -2.83
C ASN A 137 -0.17 -2.53 -1.41
N ARG A 138 -0.23 -3.66 -0.69
CA ARG A 138 -0.81 -3.77 0.67
C ARG A 138 -0.24 -2.77 1.67
N LYS A 139 1.03 -2.36 1.50
CA LYS A 139 1.71 -1.39 2.38
C LYS A 139 0.92 -0.07 2.50
N TYR A 140 0.24 0.38 1.44
CA TYR A 140 -0.57 1.60 1.48
C TYR A 140 -1.85 1.45 2.32
N TYR A 141 -2.40 0.23 2.36
CA TYR A 141 -3.57 -0.08 3.18
C TYR A 141 -3.16 -0.26 4.64
N GLU A 142 -2.03 -0.94 4.90
CA GLU A 142 -1.46 -1.14 6.23
C GLU A 142 -1.13 0.19 6.93
N SER A 143 -0.58 1.18 6.23
CA SER A 143 -0.36 2.52 6.80
C SER A 143 -1.61 3.42 6.75
N GLY A 144 -2.44 3.27 5.72
CA GLY A 144 -3.57 4.14 5.45
C GLY A 144 -4.76 3.95 6.40
N PHE A 145 -5.14 2.71 6.72
CA PHE A 145 -6.29 2.43 7.59
C PHE A 145 -6.08 2.88 9.05
N PRO A 146 -4.93 2.61 9.70
CA PRO A 146 -4.68 3.10 11.06
C PRO A 146 -4.63 4.62 11.12
N ALA A 147 -3.98 5.28 10.16
CA ALA A 147 -3.89 6.74 10.13
C ALA A 147 -5.27 7.41 9.97
N PHE A 148 -6.16 6.82 9.17
CA PHE A 148 -7.54 7.27 9.05
C PHE A 148 -8.32 7.08 10.37
N ALA A 149 -8.20 5.92 11.02
CA ALA A 149 -8.86 5.61 12.28
C ALA A 149 -8.43 6.54 13.44
N HIS A 150 -7.16 6.95 13.45
CA HIS A 150 -6.60 7.86 14.47
C HIS A 150 -6.85 9.35 14.16
N LYS A 151 -7.70 9.68 13.17
CA LYS A 151 -8.02 11.06 12.74
C LYS A 151 -6.78 11.86 12.29
N ALA A 152 -5.74 11.17 11.81
CA ALA A 152 -4.53 11.77 11.26
C ALA A 152 -4.33 11.32 9.80
N PRO A 153 -5.23 11.69 8.88
CA PRO A 153 -5.18 11.23 7.49
C PRO A 153 -3.86 11.66 6.84
N ASN A 154 -3.16 10.70 6.27
CA ASN A 154 -1.92 10.92 5.52
C ASN A 154 -2.11 10.59 4.03
N MET A 155 -1.05 10.73 3.22
CA MET A 155 -1.12 10.42 1.79
C MET A 155 -1.61 8.99 1.54
N ASP A 156 -1.13 8.02 2.34
CA ASP A 156 -1.50 6.61 2.20
C ASP A 156 -2.97 6.34 2.57
N SER A 157 -3.53 7.09 3.54
CA SER A 157 -4.96 7.02 3.87
C SER A 157 -5.85 7.41 2.69
N LEU A 158 -5.51 8.50 1.97
CA LEU A 158 -6.28 8.93 0.80
C LEU A 158 -6.27 7.88 -0.30
N ILE A 159 -5.12 7.23 -0.48
CA ILE A 159 -4.91 6.17 -1.48
C ILE A 159 -5.74 4.94 -1.14
N ALA A 160 -5.65 4.50 0.11
CA ALA A 160 -6.40 3.36 0.60
C ALA A 160 -7.91 3.57 0.42
N VAL A 161 -8.43 4.75 0.82
CA VAL A 161 -9.86 5.06 0.69
C VAL A 161 -10.28 5.18 -0.77
N GLY A 162 -9.54 5.90 -1.61
CA GLY A 162 -9.92 6.12 -3.01
C GLY A 162 -9.92 4.85 -3.85
N SER A 163 -8.86 4.04 -3.72
CA SER A 163 -8.79 2.75 -4.42
C SER A 163 -9.81 1.74 -3.91
N LEU A 164 -10.07 1.70 -2.59
CA LEU A 164 -11.09 0.83 -2.01
C LEU A 164 -12.50 1.23 -2.44
N ALA A 165 -12.81 2.53 -2.50
CA ALA A 165 -14.10 3.02 -2.97
C ALA A 165 -14.39 2.57 -4.42
N ALA A 166 -13.39 2.66 -5.30
CA ALA A 166 -13.49 2.19 -6.68
C ALA A 166 -13.72 0.67 -6.77
N VAL A 167 -13.06 -0.12 -5.92
CA VAL A 167 -13.24 -1.58 -5.86
C VAL A 167 -14.63 -1.96 -5.34
N ILE A 168 -15.10 -1.33 -4.26
CA ILE A 168 -16.44 -1.56 -3.71
C ILE A 168 -17.51 -1.24 -4.76
N TYR A 169 -17.36 -0.11 -5.46
CA TYR A 169 -18.26 0.21 -6.56
C TYR A 169 -18.19 -0.83 -7.68
N GLY A 170 -16.99 -1.27 -8.08
CA GLY A 170 -16.84 -2.28 -9.13
C GLY A 170 -17.51 -3.61 -8.76
N ILE A 171 -17.44 -4.03 -7.50
CA ILE A 171 -18.17 -5.21 -7.00
C ILE A 171 -19.68 -4.99 -7.07
N PHE A 172 -20.16 -3.81 -6.69
CA PHE A 172 -21.56 -3.45 -6.83
C PHE A 172 -22.02 -3.49 -8.30
N ALA A 173 -21.20 -2.99 -9.23
CA ALA A 173 -21.47 -3.07 -10.66
C ALA A 173 -21.58 -4.52 -11.16
N ILE A 174 -20.69 -5.44 -10.73
CA ILE A 174 -20.77 -6.87 -11.06
C ILE A 174 -22.11 -7.47 -10.60
N ILE A 175 -22.53 -7.19 -9.37
CA ILE A 175 -23.80 -7.71 -8.83
C ILE A 175 -24.99 -7.18 -9.64
N ARG A 176 -24.97 -5.89 -10.00
CA ARG A 176 -26.02 -5.25 -10.80
C ARG A 176 -26.09 -5.80 -12.22
N MET A 177 -24.94 -6.06 -12.86
CA MET A 177 -24.89 -6.73 -14.16
C MET A 177 -25.46 -8.15 -14.07
N GLY A 178 -25.12 -8.91 -13.02
CA GLY A 178 -25.67 -10.25 -12.82
C GLY A 178 -27.19 -10.25 -12.67
N HIS A 179 -27.74 -9.26 -11.97
CA HIS A 179 -29.19 -9.07 -11.87
C HIS A 179 -29.83 -8.61 -13.20
N GLY A 180 -29.16 -7.72 -13.95
CA GLY A 180 -29.61 -7.29 -15.29
C GLY A 180 -29.66 -8.44 -16.29
N LEU A 181 -28.65 -9.32 -16.29
CA LEU A 181 -28.62 -10.53 -17.10
C LEU A 181 -29.77 -11.50 -16.73
N ALA A 182 -30.09 -11.63 -15.44
CA ALA A 182 -31.20 -12.48 -14.99
C ALA A 182 -32.58 -11.97 -15.45
N ILE A 183 -32.74 -10.66 -15.60
CA ILE A 183 -33.99 -10.02 -16.07
C ILE A 183 -33.98 -9.79 -17.60
N GLN A 184 -32.87 -10.13 -18.29
CA GLN A 184 -32.65 -9.86 -19.71
C GLN A 184 -32.72 -8.37 -20.07
N ASP A 185 -32.34 -7.51 -19.13
CA ASP A 185 -32.23 -6.06 -19.31
C ASP A 185 -30.81 -5.69 -19.75
N PHE A 186 -30.59 -5.72 -21.07
CA PHE A 186 -29.28 -5.48 -21.68
C PHE A 186 -28.81 -4.03 -21.54
N ASP A 187 -29.72 -3.06 -21.45
CA ASP A 187 -29.39 -1.65 -21.24
C ASP A 187 -28.76 -1.43 -19.85
N LEU A 188 -29.29 -2.12 -18.84
CA LEU A 188 -28.72 -2.10 -17.49
C LEU A 188 -27.33 -2.74 -17.47
N VAL A 189 -27.15 -3.86 -18.17
CA VAL A 189 -25.87 -4.59 -18.24
C VAL A 189 -24.82 -3.73 -18.94
N GLU A 190 -25.14 -3.12 -20.07
CA GLU A 190 -24.22 -2.25 -20.81
C GLU A 190 -23.79 -1.05 -19.95
N LYS A 191 -24.73 -0.40 -19.26
CA LYS A 191 -24.41 0.71 -18.37
C LYS A 191 -23.40 0.32 -17.28
N TYR A 192 -23.66 -0.77 -16.57
CA TYR A 192 -22.76 -1.19 -15.48
C TYR A 192 -21.46 -1.83 -15.97
N HIS A 193 -21.42 -2.37 -17.20
CA HIS A 193 -20.21 -2.86 -17.83
C HIS A 193 -19.20 -1.72 -18.07
N MET A 194 -19.69 -0.53 -18.43
CA MET A 194 -18.86 0.66 -18.65
C MET A 194 -18.40 1.34 -17.36
N ASP A 195 -19.20 1.22 -16.28
CA ASP A 195 -18.93 1.92 -15.02
C ASP A 195 -18.04 1.11 -14.05
N MET A 196 -17.36 0.05 -14.51
CA MET A 196 -16.50 -0.78 -13.67
C MET A 196 -15.16 -0.08 -13.36
N TYR A 197 -15.13 0.78 -12.33
CA TYR A 197 -13.95 1.57 -11.89
C TYR A 197 -12.72 0.77 -11.40
N PHE A 198 -12.62 -0.53 -11.70
CA PHE A 198 -11.45 -1.35 -11.42
C PHE A 198 -10.18 -0.80 -12.07
N GLU A 199 -10.30 -0.24 -13.28
CA GLU A 199 -9.20 0.48 -13.93
C GLU A 199 -8.72 1.69 -13.13
N SER A 200 -9.66 2.46 -12.59
CA SER A 200 -9.34 3.62 -11.76
C SER A 200 -8.58 3.19 -10.51
N ALA A 201 -9.00 2.13 -9.83
CA ALA A 201 -8.30 1.56 -8.68
C ALA A 201 -6.86 1.14 -9.06
N GLY A 202 -6.70 0.39 -10.15
CA GLY A 202 -5.40 -0.05 -10.65
C GLY A 202 -4.48 1.12 -11.05
N THR A 203 -5.03 2.13 -11.70
CA THR A 203 -4.31 3.35 -12.12
C THR A 203 -3.79 4.12 -10.92
N ILE A 204 -4.65 4.37 -9.92
CA ILE A 204 -4.28 5.06 -8.67
C ILE A 204 -3.10 4.33 -8.01
N LEU A 205 -3.22 3.02 -7.79
CA LEU A 205 -2.18 2.22 -7.12
C LEU A 205 -0.86 2.23 -7.90
N THR A 206 -0.93 2.14 -9.22
CA THR A 206 0.25 2.08 -10.09
C THR A 206 0.97 3.42 -10.15
N LEU A 207 0.25 4.52 -10.43
CA LEU A 207 0.85 5.86 -10.55
C LEU A 207 1.51 6.32 -9.24
N ILE A 208 0.95 5.92 -8.11
CA ILE A 208 1.50 6.26 -6.80
C ILE A 208 2.75 5.45 -6.49
N THR A 209 2.75 4.18 -6.87
CA THR A 209 3.96 3.34 -6.80
C THR A 209 5.07 3.92 -7.67
N VAL A 210 4.74 4.39 -8.87
CA VAL A 210 5.66 5.10 -9.77
C VAL A 210 6.17 6.38 -9.11
N GLY A 211 5.28 7.21 -8.56
CA GLY A 211 5.62 8.47 -7.89
C GLY A 211 6.59 8.27 -6.72
N LYS A 212 6.28 7.36 -5.78
CA LYS A 212 7.16 7.03 -4.65
C LYS A 212 8.51 6.46 -5.11
N PHE A 213 8.53 5.69 -6.20
CA PHE A 213 9.77 5.18 -6.76
C PHE A 213 10.64 6.31 -7.34
N LEU A 214 10.06 7.27 -8.05
CA LEU A 214 10.77 8.44 -8.56
C LEU A 214 11.31 9.33 -7.44
N GLU A 215 10.52 9.53 -6.37
CA GLU A 215 10.94 10.29 -5.18
C GLU A 215 12.11 9.61 -4.45
N ALA A 216 12.04 8.29 -4.23
CA ALA A 216 13.13 7.55 -3.61
C ALA A 216 14.40 7.58 -4.47
N ARG A 217 14.25 7.52 -5.80
CA ARG A 217 15.37 7.60 -6.74
C ARG A 217 16.02 8.98 -6.79
N SER A 218 15.25 10.07 -6.65
CA SER A 218 15.81 11.42 -6.62
C SER A 218 16.56 11.69 -5.32
N LYS A 219 16.02 11.27 -4.17
CA LYS A 219 16.66 11.40 -2.85
C LYS A 219 17.93 10.56 -2.71
N GLY A 220 18.00 9.38 -3.34
CA GLY A 220 19.21 8.54 -3.33
C GLY A 220 20.36 9.03 -4.22
N LYS A 221 20.18 10.15 -4.94
CA LYS A 221 21.19 10.71 -5.86
C LYS A 221 21.84 12.01 -5.34
N THR A 222 21.44 12.46 -4.15
CA THR A 222 22.07 13.53 -3.35
C THR A 222 22.68 12.92 -2.11
#